data_AF-A0A2V8EDE9-F1
#
_entry.id   AF-A0A2V8EDE9-F1
#
_cell.length_a   1.000
_cell.length_b   1.000
_cell.length_c   1.000
_cell.angle_alpha   90.00
_cell.angle_beta   90.00
_cell.angle_gamma   90.00
#
_symmetry.space_group_name_H-M   'P 1'
#
loop_
_entity.id
_entity.type
_entity.pdbx_description
1 polymer ?
#
loop_
_entity_poly.entity_id
_entity_poly.type
_entity_poly.pdbx_seq_one_letter_code
_entity_poly.pdbx_strand_id
1 'polypeptide(L)'
;MGRRVQRQLQDGVGRAPRGVDAVQTGCQGRANSALRDRGSGGRHADLAARHRECSRDAVRIGDRPAAQRAEPARGQGVPGRREDPSGRQLRRLQRAQLERAEPVQLPVGADVSVRHGRQRRHPAGARRTTGRDVPVLAVASTAGAVLPRAAPPALVRGVPRITRWRPDSDYCAESVCRLLRFIVEPGARILNIRCETGRLLDAVSPSYGVGVESRQPLVEAARARYPRFTFIQSDPDRLDLPERFDYILVNDLSDTVDLVAGIERLVPLCEPHTRIVVCGYTRLWRRRLAFAEGDVHGLLQTAGFRVVRTHRLILMPMRIPFVSELVNRIAACLPLVSKLCMVSVVVARPEPKAVSADSVSVSVVVPCRNERGNVAAAVERMPRLGRHTEILFCDDRSTDGTGDEVRRAIARNPDRDIRLIDGPGICKADNVWTGFRASRGDILIILDADLTVMPEELPHFVRALTDGRAELANGSRMAYPMQKSAMSRSHVIGNRMMSAIFSYLLDHPVKDTLCGTKALWRRDWERIEAQLGSWGVQDRWGDHELLLGAGRLQLAIVDVPVHYQERVHGVSKMVGVASNLFRMLRLCAAAGPRLKTGS
;
A
#
# COMPACT_ATOMS: atom_id res chain seq x y z
N MET A 1 -33.05 52.82 7.05
CA MET A 1 -32.41 54.13 7.32
C MET A 1 -33.27 54.83 8.36
N GLY A 2 -32.72 55.18 9.53
CA GLY A 2 -33.44 55.91 10.59
C GLY A 2 -33.81 55.07 11.81
N ARG A 3 -33.45 55.59 13.00
CA ARG A 3 -33.35 54.94 14.32
C ARG A 3 -34.56 55.25 15.23
N ARG A 4 -34.64 54.50 16.36
CA ARG A 4 -35.07 54.84 17.76
C ARG A 4 -36.11 53.83 18.27
N VAL A 5 -35.84 52.99 19.29
CA VAL A 5 -35.59 53.21 20.74
C VAL A 5 -36.82 53.71 21.51
N GLN A 6 -37.40 52.84 22.35
CA GLN A 6 -38.16 53.05 23.63
C GLN A 6 -39.19 51.91 23.79
N ARG A 7 -39.61 51.41 24.96
CA ARG A 7 -39.21 51.39 26.39
C ARG A 7 -40.26 50.49 27.11
N GLN A 8 -40.00 50.15 28.38
CA GLN A 8 -40.90 49.59 29.43
C GLN A 8 -41.15 48.07 29.43
N LEU A 9 -40.70 47.28 30.43
CA LEU A 9 -40.93 47.27 31.90
C LEU A 9 -42.36 46.87 32.31
N GLN A 10 -42.47 45.73 32.99
CA GLN A 10 -43.39 45.51 34.10
C GLN A 10 -42.68 44.75 35.23
N ASP A 11 -43.00 45.20 36.44
CA ASP A 11 -42.48 44.91 37.77
C ASP A 11 -42.83 43.48 38.23
N GLY A 12 -42.34 42.87 39.32
CA GLY A 12 -41.84 43.28 40.63
C GLY A 12 -42.09 42.04 41.52
N VAL A 13 -41.26 41.65 42.48
CA VAL A 13 -41.37 41.99 43.90
C VAL A 13 -40.22 41.24 44.60
N GLY A 14 -39.46 41.93 45.45
CA GLY A 14 -38.36 41.36 46.22
C GLY A 14 -38.70 41.08 47.69
N ARG A 15 -37.87 40.26 48.34
CA ARG A 15 -37.04 40.60 49.52
C ARG A 15 -36.37 39.35 50.10
N ALA A 16 -35.08 39.48 50.39
CA ALA A 16 -34.23 38.56 51.19
C ALA A 16 -34.50 38.75 52.71
N PRO A 17 -33.91 37.97 53.67
CA PRO A 17 -32.45 37.92 53.89
C PRO A 17 -31.81 36.61 54.46
N ARG A 18 -30.49 36.50 54.17
CA ARG A 18 -29.34 36.02 54.99
C ARG A 18 -29.19 34.55 55.45
N GLY A 19 -28.03 33.99 55.06
CA GLY A 19 -27.13 33.28 56.00
C GLY A 19 -26.15 32.23 55.41
N VAL A 20 -24.84 32.56 55.37
CA VAL A 20 -23.64 31.75 55.80
C VAL A 20 -23.37 30.42 55.05
N ASP A 21 -22.21 30.02 54.50
CA ASP A 21 -20.80 30.47 54.47
C ASP A 21 -20.10 29.90 53.21
N ALA A 22 -19.08 30.61 52.72
CA ALA A 22 -18.15 30.14 51.69
C ALA A 22 -16.71 30.29 52.21
N VAL A 23 -15.89 29.25 52.07
CA VAL A 23 -14.45 29.31 52.34
C VAL A 23 -13.68 28.96 51.07
N GLN A 24 -13.02 29.99 50.52
CA GLN A 24 -11.91 29.91 49.58
C GLN A 24 -10.60 30.16 50.35
N THR A 25 -9.58 29.35 50.07
CA THR A 25 -8.14 29.71 50.09
C THR A 25 -7.50 28.88 48.97
N GLY A 26 -6.62 29.33 48.08
CA GLY A 26 -5.85 30.56 47.99
C GLY A 26 -4.37 30.31 48.27
N CYS A 27 -3.56 30.00 47.25
CA CYS A 27 -2.15 30.44 47.19
C CYS A 27 -1.52 30.19 45.80
N GLN A 28 -1.15 31.29 45.13
CA GLN A 28 -0.18 31.36 44.05
C GLN A 28 1.13 31.94 44.59
N GLY A 29 2.26 31.47 44.05
CA GLY A 29 3.40 32.33 43.74
C GLY A 29 4.73 32.03 44.46
N ARG A 30 5.70 31.50 43.70
CA ARG A 30 7.03 32.12 43.51
C ARG A 30 7.76 31.46 42.34
N ALA A 31 8.53 32.28 41.63
CA ALA A 31 9.16 32.02 40.35
C ALA A 31 10.68 31.84 40.45
N ASN A 32 11.23 31.32 39.35
CA ASN A 32 12.56 31.53 38.77
C ASN A 32 13.81 30.76 39.25
N SER A 33 14.27 29.92 38.31
CA SER A 33 15.59 29.95 37.65
C SER A 33 16.72 29.00 38.10
N ALA A 34 17.31 28.38 37.06
CA ALA A 34 18.72 28.06 36.85
C ALA A 34 19.23 26.61 37.05
N LEU A 35 20.13 26.26 36.11
CA LEU A 35 21.14 25.17 36.06
C LEU A 35 20.65 23.85 35.45
N ARG A 36 20.95 23.55 34.17
CA ARG A 36 22.22 23.05 33.57
C ARG A 36 22.73 21.73 34.16
N ASP A 37 22.92 20.78 33.24
CA ASP A 37 23.86 19.65 33.24
C ASP A 37 23.93 18.72 34.45
N ARG A 38 23.60 17.43 34.21
CA ARG A 38 24.56 16.32 34.32
C ARG A 38 23.93 15.03 33.78
N GLY A 39 24.71 14.34 32.95
CA GLY A 39 24.41 13.02 32.42
C GLY A 39 24.85 11.87 33.32
N SER A 40 24.96 10.70 32.69
CA SER A 40 25.27 9.36 33.23
C SER A 40 24.09 8.73 33.97
N GLY A 41 23.79 7.44 33.86
CA GLY A 41 24.40 6.27 33.24
C GLY A 41 23.45 5.10 33.53
N GLY A 42 23.65 3.97 32.87
CA GLY A 42 22.61 2.95 32.70
C GLY A 42 22.27 2.09 33.92
N ARG A 43 21.26 1.23 33.70
CA ARG A 43 21.11 -0.17 34.15
C ARG A 43 19.76 -0.67 33.62
N HIS A 44 19.74 -1.54 32.62
CA HIS A 44 19.65 -3.01 32.73
C HIS A 44 18.52 -3.52 33.63
N ALA A 45 17.60 -4.24 32.98
CA ALA A 45 16.94 -5.46 33.45
C ALA A 45 16.30 -5.44 34.85
N ASP A 46 14.99 -5.28 34.90
CA ASP A 46 14.14 -6.14 35.73
C ASP A 46 12.66 -5.86 35.45
N LEU A 47 11.98 -6.74 34.71
CA LEU A 47 10.51 -6.85 34.76
C LEU A 47 10.04 -8.20 34.19
N ALA A 48 10.64 -9.28 34.68
CA ALA A 48 10.21 -10.65 34.39
C ALA A 48 10.13 -11.47 35.69
N ALA A 49 9.35 -11.02 36.67
CA ALA A 49 9.13 -11.78 37.90
C ALA A 49 7.92 -11.31 38.72
N ARG A 50 6.72 -11.13 38.13
CA ARG A 50 5.47 -11.02 38.91
C ARG A 50 4.29 -11.56 38.10
N HIS A 51 4.05 -12.86 38.14
CA HIS A 51 2.74 -13.51 37.99
C HIS A 51 2.90 -15.05 38.05
N ARG A 52 3.18 -15.57 39.24
CA ARG A 52 2.90 -16.98 39.61
C ARG A 52 2.66 -17.02 41.11
N GLU A 53 1.39 -16.94 41.50
CA GLU A 53 0.86 -17.49 42.76
C GLU A 53 -0.63 -17.16 42.83
N CYS A 54 -1.48 -18.09 42.39
CA CYS A 54 -2.79 -18.32 42.99
C CYS A 54 -3.34 -19.65 42.43
N SER A 55 -3.07 -20.75 43.13
CA SER A 55 -3.69 -22.05 42.91
C SER A 55 -3.61 -22.84 44.22
N ARG A 56 -4.77 -23.01 44.85
CA ARG A 56 -5.17 -23.77 46.05
C ARG A 56 -6.26 -22.89 46.68
N ASP A 57 -7.55 -23.23 46.59
CA ASP A 57 -8.15 -24.40 47.21
C ASP A 57 -9.33 -24.98 46.42
N ALA A 58 -9.44 -26.30 46.50
CA ALA A 58 -10.57 -27.10 46.06
C ALA A 58 -11.32 -27.60 47.31
N VAL A 59 -12.66 -27.49 47.33
CA VAL A 59 -13.53 -28.26 48.23
C VAL A 59 -14.73 -28.84 47.46
N ARG A 60 -15.06 -30.06 47.87
CA ARG A 60 -15.87 -31.15 47.30
C ARG A 60 -17.37 -30.82 47.08
N ILE A 61 -17.95 -31.30 45.96
CA ILE A 61 -18.88 -32.45 45.79
C ILE A 61 -20.19 -32.36 46.59
N GLY A 62 -21.31 -32.32 45.85
CA GLY A 62 -22.67 -32.57 46.35
C GLY A 62 -23.68 -32.77 45.22
N ASP A 63 -23.95 -34.04 44.91
CA ASP A 63 -25.17 -34.70 44.43
C ASP A 63 -26.08 -34.15 43.31
N ARG A 64 -26.33 -35.03 42.34
CA ARG A 64 -27.44 -35.00 41.36
C ARG A 64 -28.76 -35.42 42.00
N PRO A 65 -29.90 -35.07 41.38
CA PRO A 65 -30.82 -36.16 41.02
C PRO A 65 -31.42 -36.08 39.61
N ALA A 66 -31.59 -37.29 39.07
CA ALA A 66 -32.65 -37.86 38.25
C ALA A 66 -33.22 -37.13 37.02
N ALA A 67 -33.15 -37.87 35.91
CA ALA A 67 -33.83 -37.66 34.64
C ALA A 67 -35.35 -37.85 34.74
N GLN A 68 -36.09 -37.07 33.95
CA GLN A 68 -37.43 -37.43 33.49
C GLN A 68 -37.51 -37.31 31.96
N ARG A 69 -37.95 -38.40 31.34
CA ARG A 69 -38.30 -38.54 29.92
C ARG A 69 -39.60 -37.79 29.65
N ALA A 70 -39.71 -37.15 28.48
CA ALA A 70 -40.99 -36.80 27.88
C ALA A 70 -40.96 -37.14 26.39
N GLU A 71 -41.88 -38.00 25.97
CA GLU A 71 -42.19 -38.40 24.60
C GLU A 71 -43.23 -37.44 23.95
N PRO A 72 -43.52 -37.54 22.64
CA PRO A 72 -43.81 -36.38 21.79
C PRO A 72 -45.29 -36.01 21.69
N ALA A 73 -45.58 -34.72 21.60
CA ALA A 73 -46.92 -34.21 21.32
C ALA A 73 -47.12 -33.91 19.83
N ARG A 74 -48.19 -34.50 19.29
CA ARG A 74 -48.78 -34.29 17.96
C ARG A 74 -49.29 -32.85 17.78
N GLY A 75 -49.29 -32.41 16.53
CA GLY A 75 -49.57 -31.04 16.13
C GLY A 75 -51.00 -30.55 16.32
N GLN A 76 -51.11 -29.22 16.38
CA GLN A 76 -52.27 -28.42 15.98
C GLN A 76 -51.73 -27.20 15.24
N GLY A 77 -52.19 -26.96 14.03
CA GLY A 77 -51.78 -25.83 13.19
C GLY A 77 -52.72 -24.63 13.33
N VAL A 78 -52.20 -23.42 13.14
CA VAL A 78 -52.89 -22.18 12.71
C VAL A 78 -51.79 -21.16 12.26
N PRO A 79 -52.08 -20.01 11.62
CA PRO A 79 -52.43 -19.75 10.22
C PRO A 79 -51.29 -19.04 9.42
N GLY A 80 -51.54 -18.89 8.11
CA GLY A 80 -50.58 -18.43 7.08
C GLY A 80 -49.83 -17.12 7.34
N ARG A 81 -48.52 -17.17 7.07
CA ARG A 81 -47.68 -15.99 6.86
C ARG A 81 -47.97 -15.40 5.48
N ARG A 82 -48.34 -14.12 5.46
CA ARG A 82 -48.32 -13.29 4.25
C ARG A 82 -46.89 -13.25 3.70
N GLU A 83 -46.71 -13.65 2.44
CA GLU A 83 -45.45 -13.49 1.71
C GLU A 83 -45.14 -12.01 1.51
N ASP A 84 -43.91 -11.62 1.82
CA ASP A 84 -43.36 -10.28 1.60
C ASP A 84 -43.26 -9.99 0.08
N PRO A 85 -43.87 -8.89 -0.43
CA PRO A 85 -43.85 -8.54 -1.86
C PRO A 85 -42.45 -8.28 -2.43
N SER A 86 -41.44 -8.04 -1.61
CA SER A 86 -40.05 -7.80 -2.05
C SER A 86 -39.36 -9.06 -2.61
N GLY A 87 -39.70 -10.25 -2.10
CA GLY A 87 -39.11 -11.52 -2.52
C GLY A 87 -39.58 -12.04 -3.89
N ARG A 88 -40.78 -11.64 -4.34
CA ARG A 88 -41.28 -11.97 -5.69
C ARG A 88 -40.62 -11.14 -6.78
N GLN A 89 -40.25 -9.90 -6.47
CA GLN A 89 -39.63 -8.99 -7.42
C GLN A 89 -38.16 -9.36 -7.68
N LEU A 90 -37.44 -9.79 -6.63
CA LEU A 90 -36.06 -10.28 -6.75
C LEU A 90 -35.97 -11.56 -7.61
N ARG A 91 -36.88 -12.51 -7.39
CA ARG A 91 -36.93 -13.76 -8.17
C ARG A 91 -37.34 -13.54 -9.63
N ARG A 92 -38.19 -12.55 -9.93
CA ARG A 92 -38.52 -12.17 -11.31
C ARG A 92 -37.34 -11.53 -12.03
N LEU A 93 -36.55 -10.69 -11.34
CA LEU A 93 -35.35 -10.06 -11.91
C LEU A 93 -34.22 -11.07 -12.17
N GLN A 94 -34.00 -12.02 -11.24
CA GLN A 94 -33.00 -13.08 -11.42
C GLN A 94 -33.37 -14.02 -12.57
N ARG A 95 -34.67 -14.36 -12.73
CA ARG A 95 -35.14 -15.21 -13.83
C ARG A 95 -35.03 -14.53 -15.19
N ALA A 96 -35.34 -13.23 -15.27
CA ALA A 96 -35.19 -12.44 -16.48
C ALA A 96 -33.72 -12.20 -16.90
N GLN A 97 -32.77 -12.30 -15.97
CA GLN A 97 -31.33 -12.23 -16.28
C GLN A 97 -30.75 -13.56 -16.77
N LEU A 98 -31.27 -14.70 -16.28
CA LEU A 98 -30.86 -16.03 -16.75
C LEU A 98 -31.36 -16.33 -18.17
N GLU A 99 -32.51 -15.78 -18.57
CA GLU A 99 -33.08 -15.97 -19.91
C GLU A 99 -32.42 -15.11 -21.01
N ARG A 100 -31.51 -14.19 -20.67
CA ARG A 100 -30.80 -13.30 -21.63
C ARG A 100 -29.34 -13.67 -21.90
N ALA A 101 -28.83 -14.76 -21.32
CA ALA A 101 -27.48 -15.22 -21.57
C ALA A 101 -27.46 -16.17 -22.78
N GLU A 102 -27.08 -15.66 -23.95
CA GLU A 102 -26.72 -16.51 -25.09
C GLU A 102 -25.43 -17.30 -24.78
N PRO A 103 -25.36 -18.60 -25.14
CA PRO A 103 -24.15 -19.39 -24.94
C PRO A 103 -23.06 -18.98 -25.94
N VAL A 104 -21.95 -18.46 -25.43
CA VAL A 104 -20.71 -18.26 -26.19
C VAL A 104 -20.09 -19.63 -26.49
N GLN A 105 -20.10 -20.03 -27.76
CA GLN A 105 -19.36 -21.18 -28.25
C GLN A 105 -17.85 -20.87 -28.27
N LEU A 106 -17.06 -21.63 -27.52
CA LEU A 106 -15.60 -21.63 -27.59
C LEU A 106 -15.14 -22.68 -28.61
N PRO A 107 -14.20 -22.37 -29.52
CA PRO A 107 -13.69 -23.35 -30.47
C PRO A 107 -12.77 -24.36 -29.78
N VAL A 108 -13.08 -25.64 -29.99
CA VAL A 108 -12.27 -26.81 -29.64
C VAL A 108 -11.32 -27.13 -30.79
N GLY A 109 -10.06 -27.42 -30.46
CA GLY A 109 -9.24 -28.38 -31.21
C GLY A 109 -7.98 -27.85 -31.88
N ALA A 110 -6.83 -28.19 -31.30
CA ALA A 110 -5.68 -28.66 -32.06
C ALA A 110 -4.84 -29.59 -31.17
N ASP A 111 -4.95 -30.88 -31.44
CA ASP A 111 -4.11 -31.97 -30.93
C ASP A 111 -2.63 -31.71 -31.23
N VAL A 112 -1.78 -31.79 -30.21
CA VAL A 112 -0.34 -32.00 -30.40
C VAL A 112 0.07 -33.28 -29.67
N SER A 113 0.38 -34.27 -30.49
CA SER A 113 0.81 -35.61 -30.12
C SER A 113 2.22 -35.57 -29.52
N VAL A 114 2.34 -35.94 -28.24
CA VAL A 114 3.63 -36.08 -27.55
C VAL A 114 4.24 -37.44 -27.92
N ARG A 115 5.21 -37.44 -28.83
CA ARG A 115 6.09 -38.59 -29.07
C ARG A 115 7.06 -38.77 -27.90
N HIS A 116 6.99 -39.94 -27.27
CA HIS A 116 7.96 -40.41 -26.28
C HIS A 116 9.33 -40.67 -26.92
N GLY A 117 10.32 -39.82 -26.59
CA GLY A 117 11.73 -40.04 -26.86
C GLY A 117 12.43 -40.63 -25.64
N ARG A 118 12.88 -41.88 -25.76
CA ARG A 118 13.56 -42.69 -24.75
C ARG A 118 15.07 -42.48 -24.85
N GLN A 119 15.76 -42.54 -23.69
CA GLN A 119 17.21 -42.71 -23.47
C GLN A 119 18.09 -41.44 -23.63
N ARG A 120 19.13 -41.18 -22.81
CA ARG A 120 20.09 -42.07 -22.14
C ARG A 120 20.55 -41.52 -20.78
N ARG A 121 20.74 -42.43 -19.82
CA ARG A 121 21.50 -42.23 -18.57
C ARG A 121 23.00 -42.38 -18.85
N HIS A 122 23.85 -41.61 -18.15
CA HIS A 122 25.20 -42.00 -17.70
C HIS A 122 25.79 -40.96 -16.71
N PRO A 123 26.83 -41.28 -15.92
CA PRO A 123 26.65 -41.57 -14.49
C PRO A 123 27.25 -40.54 -13.53
N ALA A 124 26.94 -40.77 -12.24
CA ALA A 124 27.50 -40.13 -11.07
C ALA A 124 29.03 -40.23 -10.97
N GLY A 125 29.65 -39.14 -10.51
CA GLY A 125 31.04 -39.08 -10.09
C GLY A 125 31.17 -38.20 -8.85
N ALA A 126 31.09 -38.82 -7.67
CA ALA A 126 31.36 -38.18 -6.40
C ALA A 126 32.88 -37.97 -6.22
N ARG A 127 33.31 -36.76 -5.84
CA ARG A 127 34.54 -36.56 -5.08
C ARG A 127 34.32 -35.52 -4.00
N ARG A 128 34.39 -36.00 -2.75
CA ARG A 128 34.62 -35.21 -1.55
C ARG A 128 36.01 -34.59 -1.65
N THR A 129 36.12 -33.30 -1.39
CA THR A 129 37.36 -32.69 -0.91
C THR A 129 37.06 -31.84 0.31
N THR A 130 37.89 -32.09 1.31
CA THR A 130 37.92 -31.60 2.66
C THR A 130 38.24 -30.12 2.76
N GLY A 131 37.86 -29.53 3.89
CA GLY A 131 37.82 -28.10 4.13
C GLY A 131 39.16 -27.38 4.16
N ARG A 132 39.04 -26.05 4.16
CA ARG A 132 40.04 -25.06 4.57
C ARG A 132 39.33 -23.76 4.92
N ASP A 133 39.28 -23.50 6.22
CA ASP A 133 39.56 -22.23 6.89
C ASP A 133 39.04 -20.93 6.27
N VAL A 134 37.94 -20.43 6.85
CA VAL A 134 37.46 -19.06 6.70
C VAL A 134 38.10 -18.21 7.80
N PRO A 135 38.91 -17.17 7.48
CA PRO A 135 39.33 -16.22 8.50
C PRO A 135 38.18 -15.25 8.79
N VAL A 136 37.71 -15.29 10.03
CA VAL A 136 36.84 -14.29 10.64
C VAL A 136 37.63 -12.98 10.74
N LEU A 137 37.29 -11.97 9.94
CA LEU A 137 37.83 -10.62 10.09
C LEU A 137 36.88 -9.78 10.93
N ALA A 138 37.41 -9.26 12.03
CA ALA A 138 36.73 -8.47 13.04
C ALA A 138 36.07 -7.20 12.48
N VAL A 139 34.82 -6.98 12.87
CA VAL A 139 34.08 -5.74 12.62
C VAL A 139 34.59 -4.67 13.59
N ALA A 140 35.40 -3.74 13.09
CA ALA A 140 35.71 -2.51 13.79
C ALA A 140 34.58 -1.49 13.55
N SER A 141 33.91 -1.12 14.64
CA SER A 141 32.96 0.00 14.71
C SER A 141 33.69 1.33 14.47
N THR A 142 33.32 2.05 13.43
CA THR A 142 33.57 3.50 13.34
C THR A 142 32.27 4.22 13.03
N ALA A 143 31.81 4.96 14.03
CA ALA A 143 30.72 5.91 13.95
C ALA A 143 31.05 7.07 12.99
N GLY A 144 30.01 7.55 12.30
CA GLY A 144 29.85 8.96 11.90
C GLY A 144 30.94 9.57 11.00
N ALA A 145 30.90 9.26 9.70
CA ALA A 145 31.53 10.12 8.69
C ALA A 145 30.52 10.45 7.59
N VAL A 146 30.08 11.71 7.56
CA VAL A 146 29.35 12.31 6.44
C VAL A 146 30.33 12.37 5.27
N LEU A 147 30.17 11.50 4.28
CA LEU A 147 30.97 11.53 3.06
C LEU A 147 30.67 12.81 2.26
N PRO A 148 31.67 13.60 1.86
CA PRO A 148 31.45 14.81 1.07
C PRO A 148 30.89 14.45 -0.32
N ARG A 149 29.99 15.32 -0.82
CA ARG A 149 29.49 15.30 -2.20
C ARG A 149 30.67 15.21 -3.17
N ALA A 150 30.77 14.11 -3.93
CA ALA A 150 31.76 13.98 -4.99
C ALA A 150 31.59 15.10 -6.03
N ALA A 151 32.69 15.77 -6.38
CA ALA A 151 32.73 16.79 -7.43
C ALA A 151 32.29 16.21 -8.80
N PRO A 152 31.74 17.03 -9.71
CA PRO A 152 31.42 16.59 -11.07
C PRO A 152 32.71 16.12 -11.79
N PRO A 153 32.58 15.16 -12.73
CA PRO A 153 33.71 14.34 -13.15
C PRO A 153 34.75 15.12 -13.96
N ALA A 154 36.03 14.99 -13.57
CA ALA A 154 37.12 15.10 -14.53
C ALA A 154 37.03 13.90 -15.50
N LEU A 155 37.13 14.16 -16.81
CA LEU A 155 37.15 13.16 -17.87
C LEU A 155 38.11 12.01 -17.52
N VAL A 156 37.60 10.78 -17.52
CA VAL A 156 38.44 9.59 -17.62
C VAL A 156 39.10 9.62 -18.99
N ARG A 157 40.37 10.06 -19.05
CA ARG A 157 41.17 10.05 -20.28
C ARG A 157 41.34 8.60 -20.75
N GLY A 158 40.88 8.27 -21.96
CA GLY A 158 41.19 7.00 -22.62
C GLY A 158 39.99 6.15 -23.08
N VAL A 159 38.76 6.44 -22.62
CA VAL A 159 37.57 5.83 -23.23
C VAL A 159 37.19 6.68 -24.45
N PRO A 160 37.23 6.15 -25.69
CA PRO A 160 36.77 6.92 -26.85
C PRO A 160 35.34 7.38 -26.58
N ARG A 161 34.97 8.56 -27.09
CA ARG A 161 33.64 9.15 -26.94
C ARG A 161 32.61 8.34 -27.76
N ILE A 162 32.42 7.07 -27.41
CA ILE A 162 31.39 6.17 -27.97
C ILE A 162 30.10 6.45 -27.21
N THR A 163 29.63 7.68 -27.33
CA THR A 163 28.29 8.07 -26.96
C THR A 163 27.69 8.70 -28.21
N ARG A 164 26.93 7.90 -28.97
CA ARG A 164 25.90 8.41 -29.88
C ARG A 164 25.20 9.56 -29.15
N TRP A 165 25.12 10.72 -29.81
CA TRP A 165 24.47 11.95 -29.40
C TRP A 165 23.54 11.79 -28.17
N ARG A 166 24.06 12.06 -26.95
CA ARG A 166 23.23 12.31 -25.78
C ARG A 166 23.02 13.81 -25.72
N PRO A 167 21.79 14.33 -25.55
CA PRO A 167 21.61 15.76 -25.33
C PRO A 167 22.55 16.20 -24.19
N ASP A 168 23.33 17.25 -24.44
CA ASP A 168 24.22 17.81 -23.44
C ASP A 168 23.43 18.10 -22.17
N SER A 169 23.85 17.49 -21.05
CA SER A 169 23.89 18.05 -19.70
C SER A 169 23.69 16.96 -18.65
N ASP A 170 24.53 16.96 -17.63
CA ASP A 170 24.30 16.26 -16.36
C ASP A 170 22.87 16.46 -15.79
N TYR A 171 22.17 17.51 -16.23
CA TYR A 171 20.79 17.82 -15.88
C TYR A 171 19.81 16.71 -16.27
N CYS A 172 19.80 16.22 -17.51
CA CYS A 172 18.86 15.16 -17.91
C CYS A 172 19.13 13.86 -17.14
N ALA A 173 20.42 13.51 -16.97
CA ALA A 173 20.83 12.35 -16.19
C ALA A 173 20.44 12.50 -14.71
N GLU A 174 20.56 13.69 -14.14
CA GLU A 174 20.18 13.97 -12.75
C GLU A 174 18.66 13.91 -12.55
N SER A 175 17.85 14.36 -13.51
CA SER A 175 16.39 14.20 -13.47
C SER A 175 15.98 12.72 -13.42
N VAL A 176 16.64 11.87 -14.21
CA VAL A 176 16.42 10.41 -14.16
C VAL A 176 16.88 9.84 -12.82
N CYS A 177 18.09 10.21 -12.35
CA CYS A 177 18.59 9.78 -11.03
C CYS A 177 17.62 10.15 -9.90
N ARG A 178 17.04 11.36 -9.96
CA ARG A 178 16.08 11.85 -8.97
C ARG A 178 14.80 11.03 -8.95
N LEU A 179 14.22 10.73 -10.12
CA LEU A 179 13.07 9.85 -10.21
C LEU A 179 13.41 8.44 -9.73
N LEU A 180 14.57 7.89 -10.11
CA LEU A 180 14.98 6.55 -9.68
C LEU A 180 15.15 6.47 -8.16
N ARG A 181 15.71 7.48 -7.49
CA ARG A 181 15.75 7.57 -6.01
C ARG A 181 14.36 7.60 -5.37
N PHE A 182 13.37 8.11 -6.10
CA PHE A 182 11.97 8.07 -5.69
C PHE A 182 11.29 6.75 -6.00
N ILE A 183 11.68 6.01 -7.05
CA ILE A 183 11.06 4.72 -7.38
C ILE A 183 11.65 3.60 -6.51
N VAL A 184 12.97 3.61 -6.39
CA VAL A 184 13.75 2.58 -5.71
C VAL A 184 13.76 2.85 -4.21
N GLU A 185 13.58 1.81 -3.42
CA GLU A 185 13.73 1.89 -1.97
C GLU A 185 15.22 1.91 -1.59
N PRO A 186 15.65 2.79 -0.67
CA PRO A 186 17.02 2.78 -0.17
C PRO A 186 17.39 1.41 0.41
N GLY A 187 18.60 0.94 0.14
CA GLY A 187 19.07 -0.34 0.67
C GLY A 187 18.48 -1.58 -0.02
N ALA A 188 17.76 -1.43 -1.13
CA ALA A 188 17.29 -2.55 -1.94
C ALA A 188 18.44 -3.33 -2.61
N ARG A 189 18.19 -4.60 -2.97
CA ARG A 189 19.05 -5.39 -3.86
C ARG A 189 18.75 -5.04 -5.31
N ILE A 190 19.76 -4.58 -6.06
CA ILE A 190 19.55 -4.00 -7.39
C ILE A 190 20.42 -4.68 -8.43
N LEU A 191 19.78 -5.07 -9.54
CA LEU A 191 20.44 -5.43 -10.79
C LEU A 191 20.32 -4.25 -11.76
N ASN A 192 21.41 -3.83 -12.39
CA ASN A 192 21.40 -2.79 -13.40
C ASN A 192 21.92 -3.35 -14.73
N ILE A 193 21.02 -3.55 -15.67
CA ILE A 193 21.29 -4.03 -17.03
C ILE A 193 21.65 -2.83 -17.92
N ARG A 194 22.74 -2.97 -18.68
CA ARG A 194 23.40 -1.86 -19.39
C ARG A 194 23.80 -0.76 -18.42
N CYS A 195 24.52 -1.14 -17.35
CA CYS A 195 24.86 -0.22 -16.26
C CYS A 195 25.78 0.93 -16.67
N GLU A 196 26.38 0.87 -17.87
CA GLU A 196 27.39 1.81 -18.34
C GLU A 196 28.53 1.97 -17.34
N THR A 197 28.79 3.21 -16.88
CA THR A 197 29.81 3.52 -15.88
C THR A 197 29.36 3.30 -14.44
N GLY A 198 28.15 2.73 -14.22
CA GLY A 198 27.59 2.46 -12.89
C GLY A 198 26.89 3.65 -12.21
N ARG A 199 26.80 4.81 -12.87
CA ARG A 199 26.22 6.04 -12.26
C ARG A 199 24.79 5.86 -11.75
N LEU A 200 23.91 5.21 -12.49
CA LEU A 200 22.51 5.03 -12.06
C LEU A 200 22.40 4.03 -10.91
N LEU A 201 23.26 2.99 -10.89
CA LEU A 201 23.33 2.04 -9.78
C LEU A 201 23.78 2.73 -8.48
N ASP A 202 24.80 3.59 -8.58
CA ASP A 202 25.27 4.42 -7.45
C ASP A 202 24.19 5.40 -6.96
N ALA A 203 23.47 6.04 -7.88
CA ALA A 203 22.50 7.09 -7.55
C ALA A 203 21.37 6.63 -6.63
N VAL A 204 20.99 5.34 -6.69
CA VAL A 204 19.88 4.76 -5.91
C VAL A 204 20.32 4.13 -4.58
N SER A 205 21.62 4.15 -4.26
CA SER A 205 22.17 3.69 -2.98
C SER A 205 21.71 2.28 -2.54
N PRO A 206 22.00 1.23 -3.34
CA PRO A 206 21.66 -0.14 -2.99
C PRO A 206 22.49 -0.66 -1.81
N SER A 207 21.93 -1.62 -1.06
CA SER A 207 22.72 -2.42 -0.10
C SER A 207 23.56 -3.47 -0.82
N TYR A 208 23.06 -3.97 -1.95
CA TYR A 208 23.72 -4.92 -2.83
C TYR A 208 23.43 -4.55 -4.28
N GLY A 209 24.48 -4.29 -5.06
CA GLY A 209 24.37 -3.81 -6.44
C GLY A 209 25.18 -4.64 -7.41
N VAL A 210 24.52 -5.12 -8.46
CA VAL A 210 25.14 -5.84 -9.58
C VAL A 210 24.91 -5.04 -10.86
N GLY A 211 25.98 -4.69 -11.58
CA GLY A 211 25.93 -4.06 -12.90
C GLY A 211 26.32 -5.03 -14.00
N VAL A 212 25.53 -5.08 -15.07
CA VAL A 212 25.80 -5.91 -16.26
C VAL A 212 25.97 -5.01 -17.48
N GLU A 213 27.07 -5.19 -18.21
CA GLU A 213 27.36 -4.44 -19.44
C GLU A 213 28.22 -5.29 -20.37
N SER A 214 27.92 -5.31 -21.67
CA SER A 214 28.68 -6.15 -22.60
C SER A 214 29.98 -5.49 -23.10
N ARG A 215 30.08 -4.17 -23.03
CA ARG A 215 31.28 -3.41 -23.39
C ARG A 215 32.31 -3.40 -22.27
N GLN A 216 33.40 -4.14 -22.46
CA GLN A 216 34.51 -4.24 -21.51
C GLN A 216 35.05 -2.89 -21.00
N PRO A 217 35.29 -1.86 -21.84
CA PRO A 217 35.83 -0.58 -21.34
C PRO A 217 34.93 0.11 -20.31
N LEU A 218 33.61 -0.10 -20.39
CA LEU A 218 32.67 0.47 -19.42
C LEU A 218 32.62 -0.31 -18.12
N VAL A 219 32.73 -1.63 -18.19
CA VAL A 219 32.85 -2.50 -17.01
C VAL A 219 34.10 -2.14 -16.20
N GLU A 220 35.24 -1.94 -16.88
CA GLU A 220 36.50 -1.52 -16.24
C GLU A 220 36.37 -0.13 -15.60
N ALA A 221 35.80 0.84 -16.32
CA ALA A 221 35.55 2.17 -15.77
C ALA A 221 34.58 2.13 -14.56
N ALA A 222 33.56 1.29 -14.61
CA ALA A 222 32.61 1.13 -13.51
C ALA A 222 33.25 0.49 -12.27
N ARG A 223 34.08 -0.55 -12.44
CA ARG A 223 34.84 -1.18 -11.35
C ARG A 223 35.83 -0.21 -10.70
N ALA A 224 36.54 0.58 -11.52
CA ALA A 224 37.47 1.58 -11.02
C ALA A 224 36.76 2.69 -10.22
N ARG A 225 35.57 3.11 -10.67
CA ARG A 225 34.80 4.19 -10.03
C ARG A 225 34.01 3.74 -8.81
N TYR A 226 33.47 2.52 -8.83
CA TYR A 226 32.54 2.01 -7.82
C TYR A 226 32.95 0.60 -7.36
N PRO A 227 34.11 0.44 -6.70
CA PRO A 227 34.66 -0.88 -6.34
C PRO A 227 33.79 -1.69 -5.36
N ARG A 228 32.81 -1.04 -4.72
CA ARG A 228 31.85 -1.68 -3.79
C ARG A 228 30.74 -2.48 -4.48
N PHE A 229 30.59 -2.35 -5.79
CA PHE A 229 29.57 -3.08 -6.56
C PHE A 229 30.19 -4.16 -7.43
N THR A 230 29.40 -5.20 -7.71
CA THR A 230 29.81 -6.27 -8.60
C THR A 230 29.48 -5.88 -10.03
N PHE A 231 30.48 -5.84 -10.92
CA PHE A 231 30.25 -5.60 -12.35
C PHE A 231 30.62 -6.83 -13.17
N ILE A 232 29.72 -7.24 -14.05
CA ILE A 232 29.81 -8.46 -14.86
C ILE A 232 29.79 -8.06 -16.35
N GLN A 233 30.76 -8.58 -17.10
CA GLN A 233 30.74 -8.46 -18.55
C GLN A 233 29.87 -9.58 -19.13
N SER A 234 28.67 -9.25 -19.59
CA SER A 234 27.76 -10.19 -20.24
C SER A 234 26.76 -9.43 -21.10
N ASP A 235 26.29 -10.07 -22.17
CA ASP A 235 25.08 -9.63 -22.86
C ASP A 235 23.84 -10.02 -22.04
N PRO A 236 22.73 -9.25 -22.11
CA PRO A 236 21.52 -9.51 -21.33
C PRO A 236 20.85 -10.87 -21.63
N ASP A 237 20.90 -11.34 -22.88
CA ASP A 237 20.31 -12.60 -23.34
C ASP A 237 21.04 -13.86 -22.84
N ARG A 238 22.29 -13.69 -22.39
CA ARG A 238 23.15 -14.77 -21.86
C ARG A 238 23.33 -14.69 -20.34
N LEU A 239 22.60 -13.79 -19.70
CA LEU A 239 22.74 -13.57 -18.27
C LEU A 239 22.23 -14.80 -17.50
N ASP A 240 23.08 -15.31 -16.62
CA ASP A 240 22.76 -16.34 -15.65
C ASP A 240 23.28 -15.90 -14.28
N LEU A 241 22.34 -15.61 -13.37
CA LEU A 241 22.63 -15.19 -12.01
C LEU A 241 21.79 -16.06 -11.07
N PRO A 242 22.39 -16.63 -9.99
CA PRO A 242 21.66 -17.48 -9.06
C PRO A 242 20.81 -16.68 -8.05
N GLU A 243 20.87 -15.35 -8.10
CA GLU A 243 20.32 -14.45 -7.08
C GLU A 243 19.05 -13.74 -7.56
N ARG A 244 18.23 -13.30 -6.59
CA ARG A 244 17.05 -12.47 -6.82
C ARG A 244 17.28 -11.01 -6.41
N PHE A 245 16.53 -10.12 -7.04
CA PHE A 245 16.64 -8.67 -6.86
C PHE A 245 15.29 -8.01 -6.61
N ASP A 246 15.26 -6.99 -5.76
CA ASP A 246 14.06 -6.20 -5.47
C ASP A 246 13.76 -5.24 -6.64
N TYR A 247 14.80 -4.70 -7.26
CA TYR A 247 14.69 -3.82 -8.42
C TYR A 247 15.65 -4.25 -9.53
N ILE A 248 15.15 -4.23 -10.77
CA ILE A 248 15.96 -4.43 -11.97
C ILE A 248 15.87 -3.17 -12.82
N LEU A 249 16.97 -2.42 -12.91
CA LEU A 249 17.09 -1.24 -13.74
C LEU A 249 17.56 -1.65 -15.14
N VAL A 250 16.92 -1.11 -16.17
CA VAL A 250 17.29 -1.34 -17.57
C VAL A 250 17.45 0.02 -18.22
N ASN A 251 18.69 0.44 -18.46
CA ASN A 251 18.98 1.81 -18.90
C ASN A 251 18.67 2.06 -20.37
N ASP A 252 18.94 1.05 -21.19
CA ASP A 252 18.68 1.04 -22.62
C ASP A 252 18.56 -0.41 -23.10
N LEU A 253 17.74 -0.60 -24.11
CA LEU A 253 17.52 -1.87 -24.78
C LEU A 253 18.00 -1.85 -26.24
N SER A 254 18.30 -0.67 -26.80
CA SER A 254 18.46 -0.42 -28.23
C SER A 254 19.50 -1.26 -28.97
N ASP A 255 20.57 -1.69 -28.29
CA ASP A 255 21.68 -2.46 -28.87
C ASP A 255 21.64 -3.96 -28.47
N THR A 256 20.49 -4.48 -28.04
CA THR A 256 20.33 -5.91 -27.69
C THR A 256 19.81 -6.68 -28.90
N VAL A 257 20.49 -7.76 -29.28
CA VAL A 257 20.18 -8.55 -30.47
C VAL A 257 18.80 -9.22 -30.37
N ASP A 258 18.50 -9.80 -29.20
CA ASP A 258 17.18 -10.34 -28.88
C ASP A 258 16.63 -9.68 -27.62
N LEU A 259 15.74 -8.72 -27.84
CA LEU A 259 15.08 -7.95 -26.80
C LEU A 259 14.14 -8.79 -25.94
N VAL A 260 13.44 -9.74 -26.56
CA VAL A 260 12.44 -10.57 -25.89
C VAL A 260 13.17 -11.55 -24.98
N ALA A 261 14.13 -12.30 -25.53
CA ALA A 261 14.91 -13.27 -24.76
C ALA A 261 15.68 -12.60 -23.60
N GLY A 262 16.25 -11.41 -23.84
CA GLY A 262 16.94 -10.65 -22.80
C GLY A 262 16.05 -10.26 -21.61
N ILE A 263 14.78 -9.93 -21.87
CA ILE A 263 13.82 -9.59 -20.80
C ILE A 263 13.26 -10.85 -20.14
N GLU A 264 12.96 -11.91 -20.89
CA GLU A 264 12.52 -13.19 -20.35
C GLU A 264 13.53 -13.79 -19.36
N ARG A 265 14.82 -13.59 -19.61
CA ARG A 265 15.92 -13.97 -18.70
C ARG A 265 15.89 -13.24 -17.36
N LEU A 266 15.16 -12.13 -17.24
CA LEU A 266 15.00 -11.42 -15.98
C LEU A 266 13.93 -12.06 -15.09
N VAL A 267 12.98 -12.83 -15.64
CA VAL A 267 11.88 -13.45 -14.88
C VAL A 267 12.39 -14.35 -13.74
N PRO A 268 13.37 -15.25 -13.93
CA PRO A 268 13.91 -16.07 -12.86
C PRO A 268 14.59 -15.28 -11.74
N LEU A 269 15.08 -14.07 -12.04
CA LEU A 269 15.76 -13.16 -11.10
C LEU A 269 14.79 -12.34 -10.25
N CYS A 270 13.48 -12.45 -10.52
CA CYS A 270 12.45 -11.68 -9.84
C CYS A 270 11.79 -12.44 -8.69
N GLU A 271 11.30 -11.68 -7.73
CA GLU A 271 10.30 -12.03 -6.72
C GLU A 271 8.96 -11.36 -7.06
N PRO A 272 7.83 -11.76 -6.43
CA PRO A 272 6.52 -11.19 -6.74
C PRO A 272 6.43 -9.66 -6.55
N HIS A 273 7.25 -9.09 -5.65
CA HIS A 273 7.34 -7.65 -5.41
C HIS A 273 8.38 -6.93 -6.28
N THR A 274 9.19 -7.65 -7.06
CA THR A 274 10.25 -7.05 -7.87
C THR A 274 9.69 -6.02 -8.83
N ARG A 275 10.42 -4.90 -8.99
CA ARG A 275 10.11 -3.87 -9.98
C ARG A 275 11.19 -3.79 -11.04
N ILE A 276 10.78 -4.00 -12.29
CA ILE A 276 11.60 -3.71 -13.45
C ILE A 276 11.37 -2.26 -13.86
N VAL A 277 12.45 -1.50 -13.97
CA VAL A 277 12.42 -0.07 -14.30
C VAL A 277 13.19 0.12 -15.60
N VAL A 278 12.47 0.29 -16.70
CA VAL A 278 13.05 0.48 -18.04
C VAL A 278 13.08 1.97 -18.34
N CYS A 279 14.29 2.52 -18.48
CA CYS A 279 14.51 3.87 -18.96
C CYS A 279 14.61 3.87 -20.49
N GLY A 280 13.97 4.84 -21.13
CA GLY A 280 13.98 4.98 -22.59
C GLY A 280 13.66 6.39 -23.05
N TYR A 281 13.70 6.60 -24.37
CA TYR A 281 13.40 7.87 -25.03
C TYR A 281 12.12 7.75 -25.88
N THR A 282 11.32 8.82 -25.98
CA THR A 282 10.05 8.83 -26.73
C THR A 282 10.21 9.09 -28.23
N ARG A 283 9.21 8.65 -29.02
CA ARG A 283 9.18 8.70 -30.50
C ARG A 283 9.31 10.11 -31.09
N LEU A 284 8.87 11.16 -30.40
CA LEU A 284 8.85 12.52 -30.95
C LEU A 284 10.25 13.12 -31.11
N TRP A 285 11.18 12.71 -30.24
CA TRP A 285 12.59 13.10 -30.31
C TRP A 285 13.41 12.11 -31.17
N ARG A 286 12.74 11.10 -31.76
CA ARG A 286 13.30 9.91 -32.43
C ARG A 286 13.66 10.10 -33.90
N ARG A 287 13.38 11.26 -34.53
CA ARG A 287 13.93 11.55 -35.88
C ARG A 287 15.49 11.53 -35.87
N ARG A 288 16.11 11.43 -34.68
CA ARG A 288 17.55 11.23 -34.46
C ARG A 288 17.97 9.91 -33.77
N LEU A 289 17.14 9.19 -32.99
CA LEU A 289 17.59 8.02 -32.17
C LEU A 289 16.45 7.02 -31.88
N ALA A 290 16.61 5.74 -32.26
CA ALA A 290 15.62 4.65 -32.20
C ALA A 290 15.24 4.21 -30.75
N PHE A 291 13.99 4.30 -30.27
CA PHE A 291 12.92 3.29 -30.05
C PHE A 291 11.69 3.99 -29.44
N ALA A 292 10.61 3.25 -29.22
CA ALA A 292 9.26 3.78 -29.21
C ALA A 292 8.51 3.40 -27.92
N GLU A 293 7.85 4.33 -27.24
CA GLU A 293 7.14 4.05 -25.98
C GLU A 293 6.05 2.96 -26.10
N GLY A 294 5.38 2.86 -27.25
CA GLY A 294 4.41 1.79 -27.56
C GLY A 294 5.02 0.40 -27.85
N ASP A 295 6.35 0.31 -27.96
CA ASP A 295 7.07 -0.95 -28.21
C ASP A 295 7.45 -1.63 -26.87
N VAL A 296 7.88 -0.83 -25.89
CA VAL A 296 8.33 -1.32 -24.57
C VAL A 296 7.20 -1.99 -23.78
N HIS A 297 5.97 -1.45 -23.83
CA HIS A 297 4.83 -2.05 -23.13
C HIS A 297 4.48 -3.43 -23.67
N GLY A 298 4.38 -3.58 -24.99
CA GLY A 298 4.09 -4.86 -25.64
C GLY A 298 5.22 -5.87 -25.45
N LEU A 299 6.47 -5.41 -25.52
CA LEU A 299 7.65 -6.22 -25.26
C LEU A 299 7.65 -6.79 -23.83
N LEU A 300 7.43 -5.93 -22.82
CA LEU A 300 7.35 -6.36 -21.42
C LEU A 300 6.20 -7.35 -21.19
N GLN A 301 5.03 -7.08 -21.74
CA GLN A 301 3.87 -7.98 -21.64
C GLN A 301 4.15 -9.35 -22.26
N THR A 302 4.76 -9.39 -23.44
CA THR A 302 5.11 -10.64 -24.12
C THR A 302 6.15 -11.44 -23.34
N ALA A 303 7.10 -10.76 -22.70
CA ALA A 303 8.16 -11.37 -21.90
C ALA A 303 7.73 -11.72 -20.44
N GLY A 304 6.43 -11.68 -20.12
CA GLY A 304 5.92 -12.07 -18.81
C GLY A 304 6.00 -10.98 -17.73
N PHE A 305 5.90 -9.71 -18.12
CA PHE A 305 5.83 -8.56 -17.21
C PHE A 305 4.58 -7.72 -17.42
N ARG A 306 3.94 -7.30 -16.34
CA ARG A 306 2.84 -6.34 -16.36
C ARG A 306 3.35 -4.94 -16.08
N VAL A 307 3.07 -4.01 -16.98
CA VAL A 307 3.35 -2.59 -16.73
C VAL A 307 2.41 -2.05 -15.65
N VAL A 308 2.98 -1.42 -14.63
CA VAL A 308 2.23 -0.79 -13.53
C VAL A 308 2.11 0.71 -13.76
N ARG A 309 3.21 1.36 -14.17
CA ARG A 309 3.24 2.82 -14.35
C ARG A 309 4.21 3.23 -15.47
N THR A 310 3.99 4.40 -16.05
CA THR A 310 4.93 5.04 -16.97
C THR A 310 5.10 6.51 -16.58
N HIS A 311 6.29 6.83 -16.10
CA HIS A 311 6.70 8.20 -15.84
C HIS A 311 7.24 8.82 -17.12
N ARG A 312 6.91 10.09 -17.35
CA ARG A 312 7.39 10.86 -18.49
C ARG A 312 8.09 12.10 -17.97
N LEU A 313 9.33 12.30 -18.40
CA LEU A 313 10.24 13.30 -17.89
C LEU A 313 10.83 14.12 -19.05
N ILE A 314 11.17 15.38 -18.73
CA ILE A 314 11.96 16.27 -19.59
C ILE A 314 11.23 16.60 -20.90
N LEU A 315 10.41 17.65 -20.86
CA LEU A 315 9.85 18.25 -22.07
C LEU A 315 10.88 19.13 -22.79
N MET A 316 11.73 19.81 -22.01
CA MET A 316 12.77 20.72 -22.50
C MET A 316 14.15 20.21 -22.08
N PRO A 317 14.95 19.63 -23.01
CA PRO A 317 16.25 19.05 -22.67
C PRO A 317 17.35 20.08 -22.44
N MET A 318 17.17 21.32 -22.90
CA MET A 318 18.15 22.40 -22.72
C MET A 318 17.98 23.09 -21.36
N ARG A 319 19.07 23.23 -20.60
CA ARG A 319 19.08 23.92 -19.31
C ARG A 319 19.08 25.44 -19.47
N ILE A 320 17.89 26.04 -19.52
CA ILE A 320 17.70 27.48 -19.35
C ILE A 320 17.33 27.74 -17.88
N PRO A 321 18.11 28.52 -17.11
CA PRO A 321 17.82 28.82 -15.71
C PRO A 321 16.37 29.31 -15.54
N PHE A 322 15.68 28.81 -14.51
CA PHE A 322 14.27 29.05 -14.18
C PHE A 322 13.25 28.50 -15.19
N VAL A 323 13.46 28.69 -16.50
CA VAL A 323 12.52 28.26 -17.55
C VAL A 323 12.48 26.75 -17.69
N SER A 324 13.63 26.09 -17.85
CA SER A 324 13.70 24.63 -18.00
C SER A 324 13.17 23.91 -16.75
N GLU A 325 13.46 24.45 -15.57
CA GLU A 325 12.95 23.94 -14.30
C GLU A 325 11.42 24.06 -14.23
N LEU A 326 10.85 25.22 -14.59
CA LEU A 326 9.40 25.44 -14.61
C LEU A 326 8.71 24.52 -15.62
N VAL A 327 9.23 24.45 -16.85
CA VAL A 327 8.67 23.64 -17.94
C VAL A 327 8.72 22.15 -17.58
N ASN A 328 9.86 21.64 -17.12
CA ASN A 328 10.01 20.22 -16.79
C ASN A 328 9.34 19.82 -15.47
N ARG A 329 9.11 20.76 -14.55
CA ARG A 329 8.43 20.46 -13.27
C ARG A 329 6.91 20.59 -13.36
N ILE A 330 6.41 21.56 -14.13
CA ILE A 330 4.97 21.86 -14.20
C ILE A 330 4.39 21.39 -15.54
N ALA A 331 4.88 21.92 -16.67
CA ALA A 331 4.28 21.64 -17.97
C ALA A 331 4.43 20.17 -18.38
N ALA A 332 5.58 19.54 -18.09
CA ALA A 332 5.79 18.11 -18.35
C ALA A 332 4.83 17.19 -17.59
N CYS A 333 4.26 17.65 -16.48
CA CYS A 333 3.29 16.88 -15.71
C CYS A 333 1.87 16.98 -16.29
N LEU A 334 1.55 18.03 -17.05
CA LEU A 334 0.21 18.27 -17.55
C LEU A 334 -0.28 17.12 -18.45
N PRO A 335 -1.56 16.72 -18.33
CA PRO A 335 -2.14 15.75 -19.24
C PRO A 335 -1.95 16.17 -20.70
N LEU A 336 -1.71 15.20 -21.59
CA LEU A 336 -1.40 15.38 -23.02
C LEU A 336 0.00 15.97 -23.30
N VAL A 337 0.42 17.02 -22.59
CA VAL A 337 1.76 17.60 -22.74
C VAL A 337 2.84 16.62 -22.30
N SER A 338 2.57 15.83 -21.25
CA SER A 338 3.47 14.78 -20.78
C SER A 338 3.83 13.77 -21.87
N LYS A 339 2.97 13.55 -22.88
CA LYS A 339 3.25 12.67 -24.03
C LYS A 339 4.35 13.21 -24.96
N LEU A 340 4.68 14.50 -24.87
CA LEU A 340 5.74 15.16 -25.64
C LEU A 340 7.12 15.10 -24.94
N CYS A 341 7.16 14.64 -23.69
CA CYS A 341 8.39 14.49 -22.92
C CYS A 341 9.36 13.51 -23.59
N MET A 342 10.64 13.84 -23.56
CA MET A 342 11.73 13.13 -24.24
C MET A 342 12.08 11.80 -23.58
N VAL A 343 12.02 11.73 -22.25
CA VAL A 343 12.41 10.53 -21.49
C VAL A 343 11.16 9.87 -20.93
N SER A 344 11.06 8.55 -21.07
CA SER A 344 10.07 7.73 -20.38
C SER A 344 10.76 6.72 -19.47
N VAL A 345 10.17 6.51 -18.30
CA VAL A 345 10.59 5.47 -17.34
C VAL A 345 9.39 4.58 -17.09
N VAL A 346 9.43 3.38 -17.65
CA VAL A 346 8.37 2.37 -17.52
C VAL A 346 8.68 1.50 -16.32
N VAL A 347 7.74 1.41 -15.38
CA VAL A 347 7.82 0.51 -14.23
C VAL A 347 6.88 -0.65 -14.46
N ALA A 348 7.43 -1.85 -14.42
CA ALA A 348 6.72 -3.11 -14.57
C ALA A 348 7.03 -4.06 -13.42
N ARG A 349 6.20 -5.08 -13.29
CA ARG A 349 6.35 -6.18 -12.33
C ARG A 349 6.24 -7.50 -13.06
N PRO A 350 6.80 -8.61 -12.54
CA PRO A 350 6.56 -9.93 -13.10
C PRO A 350 5.06 -10.21 -13.19
N GLU A 351 4.63 -10.87 -14.25
CA GLU A 351 3.24 -11.27 -14.44
C GLU A 351 2.82 -12.11 -13.22
N PRO A 352 1.83 -11.65 -12.45
CA PRO A 352 1.53 -12.25 -11.18
C PRO A 352 0.87 -13.61 -11.38
N LYS A 353 1.42 -14.63 -10.72
CA LYS A 353 0.81 -15.95 -10.66
C LYS A 353 -0.36 -15.91 -9.70
N ALA A 354 -1.54 -16.28 -10.18
CA ALA A 354 -2.71 -16.41 -9.32
C ALA A 354 -2.43 -17.45 -8.23
N VAL A 355 -2.75 -17.11 -6.99
CA VAL A 355 -2.69 -18.01 -5.84
C VAL A 355 -4.10 -18.37 -5.41
N SER A 356 -4.31 -19.56 -4.85
CA SER A 356 -5.62 -19.91 -4.32
C SER A 356 -5.95 -19.04 -3.12
N ALA A 357 -7.20 -18.57 -3.01
CA ALA A 357 -7.66 -17.87 -1.82
C ALA A 357 -7.51 -18.73 -0.56
N ASP A 358 -7.72 -20.05 -0.68
CA ASP A 358 -7.55 -21.01 0.41
C ASP A 358 -6.08 -21.28 0.78
N SER A 359 -5.13 -20.65 0.08
CA SER A 359 -3.70 -20.72 0.41
C SER A 359 -3.21 -19.52 1.20
N VAL A 360 -4.02 -18.47 1.44
CA VAL A 360 -3.65 -17.24 2.16
C VAL A 360 -4.43 -17.09 3.48
N SER A 361 -3.86 -16.44 4.49
CA SER A 361 -4.57 -15.99 5.70
C SER A 361 -4.93 -14.51 5.60
N VAL A 362 -6.03 -14.12 6.23
CA VAL A 362 -6.58 -12.76 6.15
C VAL A 362 -6.81 -12.20 7.55
N SER A 363 -6.31 -10.99 7.81
CA SER A 363 -6.63 -10.21 9.00
C SER A 363 -7.55 -9.05 8.63
N VAL A 364 -8.75 -9.04 9.20
CA VAL A 364 -9.72 -7.97 9.05
C VAL A 364 -9.62 -7.05 10.25
N VAL A 365 -9.09 -5.85 10.03
CA VAL A 365 -8.96 -4.80 11.03
C VAL A 365 -10.21 -3.93 11.01
N VAL A 366 -10.89 -3.90 12.15
CA VAL A 366 -12.14 -3.16 12.37
C VAL A 366 -11.86 -2.02 13.36
N PRO A 367 -11.53 -0.80 12.89
CA PRO A 367 -11.32 0.34 13.77
C PRO A 367 -12.66 0.81 14.35
N CYS A 368 -12.78 0.78 15.67
CA CYS A 368 -14.02 1.09 16.39
C CYS A 368 -13.85 2.30 17.30
N ARG A 369 -14.90 3.11 17.43
CA ARG A 369 -15.02 4.11 18.50
C ARG A 369 -16.49 4.38 18.76
N ASN A 370 -17.04 3.95 19.87
CA ASN A 370 -18.48 4.04 20.15
C ASN A 370 -19.34 3.36 19.07
N GLU A 371 -19.05 2.09 18.81
CA GLU A 371 -19.68 1.26 17.77
C GLU A 371 -20.31 -0.02 18.36
N ARG A 372 -20.69 0.02 19.63
CA ARG A 372 -21.20 -1.15 20.36
C ARG A 372 -22.31 -1.90 19.62
N GLY A 373 -23.23 -1.17 18.99
CA GLY A 373 -24.38 -1.74 18.28
C GLY A 373 -24.01 -2.55 17.04
N ASN A 374 -22.82 -2.33 16.47
CA ASN A 374 -22.41 -2.95 15.20
C ASN A 374 -21.54 -4.20 15.39
N VAL A 375 -20.97 -4.42 16.58
CA VAL A 375 -20.02 -5.51 16.85
C VAL A 375 -20.61 -6.88 16.55
N ALA A 376 -21.82 -7.18 17.07
CA ALA A 376 -22.45 -8.48 16.88
C ALA A 376 -22.71 -8.77 15.40
N ALA A 377 -23.28 -7.80 14.67
CA ALA A 377 -23.54 -7.92 13.24
C ALA A 377 -22.24 -8.07 12.43
N ALA A 378 -21.18 -7.35 12.80
CA ALA A 378 -19.88 -7.44 12.14
C ALA A 378 -19.30 -8.85 12.24
N VAL A 379 -19.40 -9.49 13.42
CA VAL A 379 -18.97 -10.87 13.61
C VAL A 379 -19.86 -11.84 12.84
N GLU A 380 -21.18 -11.78 13.03
CA GLU A 380 -22.12 -12.73 12.42
C GLU A 380 -22.00 -12.77 10.89
N ARG A 381 -21.91 -11.59 10.27
CA ARG A 381 -21.85 -11.40 8.82
C ARG A 381 -20.47 -11.63 8.21
N MET A 382 -19.41 -11.69 9.02
CA MET A 382 -18.05 -11.87 8.51
C MET A 382 -17.94 -13.24 7.83
N PRO A 383 -17.65 -13.29 6.51
CA PRO A 383 -17.42 -14.55 5.83
C PRO A 383 -16.07 -15.14 6.24
N ARG A 384 -15.88 -16.44 5.99
CA ARG A 384 -14.56 -17.03 6.02
C ARG A 384 -13.77 -16.55 4.80
N LEU A 385 -12.64 -15.90 5.06
CA LEU A 385 -11.71 -15.37 4.08
C LEU A 385 -10.42 -16.20 4.11
N GLY A 386 -10.13 -16.85 2.99
CA GLY A 386 -8.97 -17.72 2.81
C GLY A 386 -8.90 -18.88 3.80
N ARG A 387 -7.68 -19.38 4.05
CA ARG A 387 -7.45 -20.55 4.93
C ARG A 387 -7.81 -20.26 6.39
N HIS A 388 -7.54 -19.03 6.82
CA HIS A 388 -7.73 -18.53 8.18
C HIS A 388 -8.16 -17.06 8.15
N THR A 389 -9.14 -16.71 8.98
CA THR A 389 -9.66 -15.34 9.12
C THR A 389 -9.52 -14.89 10.56
N GLU A 390 -8.71 -13.86 10.76
CA GLU A 390 -8.53 -13.16 12.03
C GLU A 390 -9.34 -11.86 11.99
N ILE A 391 -10.14 -11.56 13.02
CA ILE A 391 -10.92 -10.33 13.13
C ILE A 391 -10.37 -9.52 14.31
N LEU A 392 -9.78 -8.35 14.02
CA LEU A 392 -9.20 -7.47 15.04
C LEU A 392 -10.10 -6.24 15.22
N PHE A 393 -10.90 -6.24 16.28
CA PHE A 393 -11.60 -5.03 16.71
C PHE A 393 -10.60 -4.12 17.44
N CYS A 394 -10.31 -2.96 16.86
CA CYS A 394 -9.38 -1.99 17.44
C CYS A 394 -10.19 -0.88 18.11
N ASP A 395 -10.35 -0.95 19.43
CA ASP A 395 -11.18 -0.01 20.20
C ASP A 395 -10.40 1.28 20.53
N ASP A 396 -10.74 2.38 19.87
CA ASP A 396 -10.12 3.71 20.02
C ASP A 396 -10.66 4.47 21.25
N ARG A 397 -10.62 3.82 22.42
CA ARG A 397 -11.09 4.33 23.72
C ARG A 397 -12.58 4.68 23.73
N SER A 398 -13.42 3.72 23.34
CA SER A 398 -14.87 3.88 23.41
C SER A 398 -15.39 4.09 24.83
N THR A 399 -16.49 4.83 24.95
CA THR A 399 -17.18 5.14 26.22
C THR A 399 -18.57 4.52 26.30
N ASP A 400 -19.04 3.83 25.25
CA ASP A 400 -20.39 3.23 25.14
C ASP A 400 -20.43 1.74 25.50
N GLY A 401 -19.30 1.15 25.91
CA GLY A 401 -19.15 -0.28 26.16
C GLY A 401 -18.84 -1.13 24.92
N THR A 402 -18.31 -0.53 23.85
CA THR A 402 -17.86 -1.26 22.63
C THR A 402 -16.91 -2.42 22.98
N GLY A 403 -15.83 -2.17 23.73
CA GLY A 403 -14.88 -3.22 24.14
C GLY A 403 -15.53 -4.38 24.92
N ASP A 404 -16.52 -4.09 25.76
CA ASP A 404 -17.26 -5.14 26.47
C ASP A 404 -18.12 -6.00 25.53
N GLU A 405 -18.72 -5.40 24.49
CA GLU A 405 -19.43 -6.19 23.48
C GLU A 405 -18.47 -7.04 22.65
N VAL A 406 -17.27 -6.54 22.34
CA VAL A 406 -16.25 -7.35 21.67
C VAL A 406 -15.86 -8.55 22.53
N ARG A 407 -15.62 -8.37 23.84
CA ARG A 407 -15.34 -9.49 24.77
C ARG A 407 -16.49 -10.48 24.81
N ARG A 408 -17.75 -10.02 24.82
CA ARG A 408 -18.92 -10.89 24.72
C ARG A 408 -18.96 -11.63 23.38
N ALA A 409 -18.64 -10.98 22.27
CA ALA A 409 -18.61 -11.60 20.96
C ALA A 409 -17.53 -12.68 20.85
N ILE A 410 -16.35 -12.46 21.43
CA ILE A 410 -15.28 -13.47 21.55
C ILE A 410 -15.80 -14.70 22.31
N ALA A 411 -16.40 -14.49 23.50
CA ALA A 411 -16.92 -15.58 24.32
C ALA A 411 -18.05 -16.38 23.63
N ARG A 412 -18.89 -15.72 22.82
CA ARG A 412 -19.99 -16.38 22.07
C ARG A 412 -19.52 -17.14 20.83
N ASN A 413 -18.32 -16.86 20.31
CA ASN A 413 -17.82 -17.42 19.05
C ASN A 413 -16.43 -18.06 19.25
N PRO A 414 -16.30 -19.12 20.08
CA PRO A 414 -14.99 -19.72 20.40
C PRO A 414 -14.27 -20.31 19.19
N ASP A 415 -15.00 -20.66 18.12
CA ASP A 415 -14.44 -21.20 16.88
C ASP A 415 -13.93 -20.13 15.92
N ARG A 416 -14.08 -18.84 16.26
CA ARG A 416 -13.62 -17.70 15.45
C ARG A 416 -12.42 -17.02 16.12
N ASP A 417 -11.41 -16.67 15.32
CA ASP A 417 -10.26 -15.89 15.79
C ASP A 417 -10.62 -14.41 15.84
N ILE A 418 -11.12 -13.98 17.00
CA ILE A 418 -11.54 -12.61 17.26
C ILE A 418 -10.66 -12.04 18.37
N ARG A 419 -10.12 -10.85 18.14
CA ARG A 419 -9.23 -10.16 19.08
C ARG A 419 -9.69 -8.73 19.32
N LEU A 420 -9.61 -8.31 20.58
CA LEU A 420 -9.74 -6.91 20.98
C LEU A 420 -8.34 -6.31 21.10
N ILE A 421 -8.11 -5.20 20.40
CA ILE A 421 -6.86 -4.43 20.44
C ILE A 421 -7.18 -3.03 20.95
N ASP A 422 -6.39 -2.55 21.90
CA ASP A 422 -6.56 -1.19 22.43
C ASP A 422 -5.95 -0.16 21.48
N GLY A 423 -6.77 0.75 21.00
CA GLY A 423 -6.38 1.84 20.12
C GLY A 423 -5.76 3.04 20.85
N PRO A 424 -5.04 3.92 20.14
CA PRO A 424 -4.32 5.05 20.74
C PRO A 424 -5.22 6.19 21.21
N GLY A 425 -6.48 6.27 20.76
CA GLY A 425 -7.43 7.35 21.08
C GLY A 425 -7.22 8.64 20.28
N ILE A 426 -6.42 8.60 19.20
CA ILE A 426 -5.93 9.79 18.48
C ILE A 426 -6.75 10.05 17.21
N CYS A 427 -6.67 9.14 16.24
CA CYS A 427 -7.39 9.22 14.98
C CYS A 427 -7.59 7.84 14.36
N LYS A 428 -8.45 7.75 13.33
CA LYS A 428 -8.76 6.50 12.63
C LYS A 428 -7.49 5.86 12.05
N ALA A 429 -6.63 6.67 11.40
CA ALA A 429 -5.40 6.17 10.78
C ALA A 429 -4.51 5.45 11.80
N ASP A 430 -4.19 6.10 12.93
CA ASP A 430 -3.34 5.51 13.97
C ASP A 430 -3.95 4.25 14.60
N ASN A 431 -5.27 4.20 14.72
CA ASN A 431 -5.98 3.00 15.18
C ASN A 431 -5.88 1.85 14.16
N VAL A 432 -6.04 2.13 12.86
CA VAL A 432 -5.82 1.15 11.78
C VAL A 432 -4.38 0.65 11.80
N TRP A 433 -3.38 1.54 11.93
CA TRP A 433 -1.97 1.14 11.99
C TRP A 433 -1.68 0.24 13.19
N THR A 434 -2.32 0.50 14.33
CA THR A 434 -2.24 -0.36 15.51
C THR A 434 -2.79 -1.76 15.22
N GLY A 435 -3.94 -1.84 14.53
CA GLY A 435 -4.50 -3.10 14.06
C GLY A 435 -3.62 -3.83 13.05
N PHE A 436 -3.07 -3.12 12.06
CA PHE A 436 -2.16 -3.70 11.06
C PHE A 436 -0.88 -4.27 11.69
N ARG A 437 -0.28 -3.57 12.66
CA ARG A 437 0.88 -4.10 13.43
C ARG A 437 0.54 -5.34 14.25
N ALA A 438 -0.70 -5.44 14.75
CA ALA A 438 -1.16 -6.58 15.54
C ALA A 438 -1.63 -7.77 14.69
N SER A 439 -1.80 -7.58 13.38
CA SER A 439 -2.34 -8.56 12.43
C SER A 439 -1.33 -9.64 12.08
N ARG A 440 -1.83 -10.86 11.83
CA ARG A 440 -0.99 -12.04 11.52
C ARG A 440 -1.20 -12.58 10.09
N GLY A 441 -2.19 -12.05 9.38
CA GLY A 441 -2.58 -12.47 8.05
C GLY A 441 -1.54 -12.14 6.97
N ASP A 442 -1.62 -12.87 5.86
CA ASP A 442 -0.88 -12.54 4.63
C ASP A 442 -1.51 -11.31 3.95
N ILE A 443 -2.83 -11.19 4.02
CA ILE A 443 -3.63 -10.06 3.53
C ILE A 443 -4.20 -9.29 4.72
N LEU A 444 -4.10 -7.97 4.66
CA LEU A 444 -4.71 -7.04 5.61
C LEU A 444 -5.91 -6.37 4.94
N ILE A 445 -7.05 -6.31 5.62
CA ILE A 445 -8.27 -5.66 5.16
C ILE A 445 -8.76 -4.68 6.23
N ILE A 446 -9.13 -3.47 5.84
CA ILE A 446 -9.84 -2.53 6.70
C ILE A 446 -11.34 -2.72 6.47
N LEU A 447 -12.11 -2.91 7.54
CA LEU A 447 -13.57 -2.85 7.49
C LEU A 447 -14.05 -1.80 8.48
N ASP A 448 -14.78 -0.78 8.00
CA ASP A 448 -15.34 0.23 8.89
C ASP A 448 -16.40 -0.38 9.81
N ALA A 449 -16.28 -0.08 11.11
CA ALA A 449 -17.14 -0.64 12.16
C ALA A 449 -18.62 -0.25 12.04
N ASP A 450 -18.95 0.75 11.22
CA ASP A 450 -20.32 1.17 10.94
C ASP A 450 -21.04 0.31 9.89
N LEU A 451 -20.33 -0.68 9.31
CA LEU A 451 -20.83 -1.64 8.32
C LEU A 451 -21.48 -1.01 7.09
N THR A 452 -21.08 0.22 6.75
CA THR A 452 -21.50 0.89 5.52
C THR A 452 -20.99 0.20 4.26
N VAL A 453 -19.91 -0.58 4.39
CA VAL A 453 -19.52 -1.63 3.43
C VAL A 453 -19.83 -2.99 4.06
N MET A 454 -20.42 -3.87 3.27
CA MET A 454 -20.87 -5.18 3.71
C MET A 454 -19.68 -6.13 3.93
N PRO A 455 -19.57 -6.84 5.08
CA PRO A 455 -18.57 -7.90 5.27
C PRO A 455 -18.59 -8.96 4.16
N GLU A 456 -19.77 -9.24 3.60
CA GLU A 456 -19.99 -10.21 2.53
C GLU A 456 -19.30 -9.85 1.21
N GLU A 457 -18.85 -8.60 1.04
CA GLU A 457 -18.12 -8.13 -0.16
C GLU A 457 -16.61 -8.26 -0.02
N LEU A 458 -16.08 -8.49 1.19
CA LEU A 458 -14.64 -8.68 1.42
C LEU A 458 -14.00 -9.81 0.59
N PRO A 459 -14.68 -10.92 0.22
CA PRO A 459 -14.12 -11.92 -0.69
C PRO A 459 -13.68 -11.33 -2.04
N HIS A 460 -14.32 -10.26 -2.53
CA HIS A 460 -13.91 -9.61 -3.79
C HIS A 460 -12.54 -8.92 -3.67
N PHE A 461 -12.22 -8.39 -2.49
CA PHE A 461 -10.92 -7.78 -2.22
C PHE A 461 -9.81 -8.83 -2.14
N VAL A 462 -10.07 -9.93 -1.41
CA VAL A 462 -9.14 -11.07 -1.34
C VAL A 462 -8.86 -11.58 -2.75
N ARG A 463 -9.92 -11.81 -3.53
CA ARG A 463 -9.79 -12.29 -4.92
C ARG A 463 -9.00 -11.32 -5.81
N ALA A 464 -9.18 -10.01 -5.66
CA ALA A 464 -8.41 -9.04 -6.44
C ALA A 464 -6.89 -9.15 -6.20
N LEU A 465 -6.49 -9.45 -4.96
CA LEU A 465 -5.09 -9.68 -4.60
C LEU A 465 -4.60 -11.06 -5.05
N THR A 466 -5.38 -12.12 -4.81
CA THR A 466 -4.97 -13.50 -5.09
C THR A 466 -4.97 -13.82 -6.58
N ASP A 467 -5.85 -13.21 -7.39
CA ASP A 467 -5.83 -13.27 -8.86
C ASP A 467 -4.64 -12.48 -9.44
N GLY A 468 -3.86 -11.77 -8.62
CA GLY A 468 -2.75 -10.93 -9.08
C GLY A 468 -3.20 -9.65 -9.79
N ARG A 469 -4.47 -9.25 -9.69
CA ARG A 469 -4.97 -8.03 -10.32
C ARG A 469 -4.50 -6.78 -9.56
N ALA A 470 -4.35 -6.90 -8.26
CA ALA A 470 -3.97 -5.81 -7.37
C ALA A 470 -2.85 -6.22 -6.40
N GLU A 471 -2.12 -5.23 -5.91
CA GLU A 471 -1.34 -5.27 -4.67
C GLU A 471 -2.00 -4.41 -3.58
N LEU A 472 -2.79 -3.40 -3.99
CA LEU A 472 -3.73 -2.69 -3.15
C LEU A 472 -5.11 -2.67 -3.82
N ALA A 473 -6.09 -3.29 -3.20
CA ALA A 473 -7.49 -3.23 -3.60
C ALA A 473 -8.20 -2.12 -2.83
N ASN A 474 -8.74 -1.14 -3.54
CA ASN A 474 -9.42 0.04 -3.01
C ASN A 474 -10.93 -0.11 -3.17
N GLY A 475 -11.73 0.06 -2.10
CA GLY A 475 -13.18 0.03 -2.22
C GLY A 475 -13.69 1.22 -3.04
N SER A 476 -14.69 1.00 -3.89
CA SER A 476 -15.34 2.07 -4.64
C SER A 476 -16.85 2.03 -4.48
N ARG A 477 -17.38 3.07 -3.82
CA ARG A 477 -18.82 3.26 -3.61
C ARG A 477 -19.51 3.87 -4.83
N MET A 478 -18.75 4.26 -5.85
CA MET A 478 -19.24 5.04 -6.99
C MET A 478 -19.76 4.19 -8.14
N ALA A 479 -19.57 2.86 -8.10
CA ALA A 479 -19.95 1.95 -9.18
C ALA A 479 -21.43 1.56 -9.14
N TYR A 480 -22.02 1.45 -7.95
CA TYR A 480 -23.43 1.07 -7.78
C TYR A 480 -24.31 2.29 -7.45
N PRO A 481 -25.61 2.23 -7.78
CA PRO A 481 -26.57 3.22 -7.31
C PRO A 481 -26.55 3.27 -5.78
N MET A 482 -26.19 4.42 -5.24
CA MET A 482 -26.11 4.64 -3.80
C MET A 482 -27.53 4.68 -3.22
N GLN A 483 -27.76 4.05 -2.05
CA GLN A 483 -29.06 4.14 -1.39
C GLN A 483 -29.40 5.62 -1.08
N LYS A 484 -30.68 5.98 -1.22
CA LYS A 484 -31.15 7.33 -0.89
C LYS A 484 -30.74 7.66 0.55
N SER A 485 -30.11 8.81 0.77
CA SER A 485 -29.56 9.30 2.05
C SER A 485 -28.15 8.84 2.47
N ALA A 486 -27.50 7.90 1.77
CA ALA A 486 -26.18 7.42 2.19
C ALA A 486 -25.05 8.48 2.02
N MET A 487 -25.18 9.44 1.10
CA MET A 487 -24.22 10.56 0.96
C MET A 487 -24.87 11.83 0.39
N SER A 488 -24.46 13.00 0.87
CA SER A 488 -24.88 14.29 0.31
C SER A 488 -24.29 14.51 -1.09
N ARG A 489 -24.98 15.27 -1.95
CA ARG A 489 -24.49 15.59 -3.31
C ARG A 489 -23.12 16.31 -3.28
N SER A 490 -22.87 17.15 -2.28
CA SER A 490 -21.59 17.85 -2.12
C SER A 490 -20.44 16.89 -1.84
N HIS A 491 -20.66 15.84 -1.03
CA HIS A 491 -19.66 14.80 -0.79
C HIS A 491 -19.37 13.98 -2.04
N VAL A 492 -20.38 13.73 -2.90
CA VAL A 492 -20.17 13.03 -4.18
C VAL A 492 -19.25 13.85 -5.09
N ILE A 493 -19.52 15.15 -5.21
CA ILE A 493 -18.71 16.06 -6.03
C ILE A 493 -17.29 16.16 -5.46
N GLY A 494 -17.15 16.35 -4.15
CA GLY A 494 -15.86 16.40 -3.47
C GLY A 494 -15.03 15.13 -3.68
N ASN A 495 -15.66 13.96 -3.52
CA ASN A 495 -15.00 12.67 -3.76
C ASN A 495 -14.56 12.54 -5.22
N ARG A 496 -15.43 12.90 -6.18
CA ARG A 496 -15.07 12.82 -7.60
C ARG A 496 -13.92 13.74 -7.98
N MET A 497 -13.88 14.94 -7.41
CA MET A 497 -12.76 15.87 -7.57
C MET A 497 -11.46 15.27 -7.01
N MET A 498 -11.51 14.70 -5.81
CA MET A 498 -10.34 14.07 -5.20
C MET A 498 -9.87 12.84 -5.95
N SER A 499 -10.80 11.99 -6.37
CA SER A 499 -10.54 10.86 -7.26
C SER A 499 -9.84 11.29 -8.55
N ALA A 500 -10.23 12.43 -9.15
CA ALA A 500 -9.55 12.97 -10.32
C ALA A 500 -8.12 13.44 -10.00
N ILE A 501 -7.92 14.13 -8.88
CA ILE A 501 -6.59 14.57 -8.42
C ILE A 501 -5.69 13.36 -8.15
N PHE A 502 -6.13 12.38 -7.37
CA PHE A 502 -5.36 11.17 -7.10
C PHE A 502 -5.12 10.35 -8.36
N SER A 503 -6.11 10.26 -9.25
CA SER A 503 -5.92 9.56 -10.53
C SER A 503 -4.81 10.18 -11.35
N TYR A 504 -4.77 11.52 -11.37
CA TYR A 504 -3.70 12.26 -12.01
C TYR A 504 -2.37 12.04 -11.28
N LEU A 505 -2.30 12.21 -9.95
CA LEU A 505 -1.06 12.10 -9.18
C LEU A 505 -0.44 10.70 -9.24
N LEU A 506 -1.26 9.66 -9.18
CA LEU A 506 -0.82 8.26 -9.18
C LEU A 506 -0.68 7.68 -10.59
N ASP A 507 -0.97 8.44 -11.65
CA ASP A 507 -1.01 7.94 -13.04
C ASP A 507 -1.80 6.64 -13.19
N HIS A 508 -2.85 6.49 -12.38
CA HIS A 508 -3.68 5.29 -12.28
C HIS A 508 -5.12 5.70 -11.96
N PRO A 509 -6.16 5.19 -12.65
CA PRO A 509 -7.54 5.52 -12.30
C PRO A 509 -7.87 5.09 -10.87
N VAL A 510 -8.26 6.04 -10.04
CA VAL A 510 -8.82 5.83 -8.70
C VAL A 510 -10.20 6.49 -8.67
N LYS A 511 -11.24 5.70 -8.43
CA LYS A 511 -12.64 6.15 -8.50
C LYS A 511 -13.18 6.64 -7.18
N ASP A 512 -12.64 6.17 -6.05
CA ASP A 512 -13.09 6.57 -4.72
C ASP A 512 -11.92 6.61 -3.74
N THR A 513 -11.38 7.79 -3.49
CA THR A 513 -10.27 7.97 -2.55
C THR A 513 -10.70 7.83 -1.08
N LEU A 514 -11.99 8.03 -0.81
CA LEU A 514 -12.53 8.20 0.55
C LEU A 514 -13.26 6.96 1.08
N CYS A 515 -13.20 5.83 0.37
CA CYS A 515 -13.72 4.57 0.89
C CYS A 515 -12.73 4.00 1.91
N GLY A 516 -13.19 3.79 3.14
CA GLY A 516 -12.37 3.26 4.23
C GLY A 516 -11.96 1.80 4.05
N THR A 517 -12.72 1.03 3.28
CA THR A 517 -12.42 -0.38 3.01
C THR A 517 -11.33 -0.49 1.95
N LYS A 518 -10.17 -0.99 2.36
CA LYS A 518 -9.05 -1.31 1.48
C LYS A 518 -8.43 -2.64 1.90
N ALA A 519 -7.82 -3.34 0.95
CA ALA A 519 -7.06 -4.54 1.21
C ALA A 519 -5.69 -4.48 0.54
N LEU A 520 -4.66 -5.03 1.18
CA LEU A 520 -3.30 -5.11 0.66
C LEU A 520 -2.55 -6.29 1.26
N TRP A 521 -1.44 -6.70 0.65
CA TRP A 521 -0.54 -7.67 1.26
C TRP A 521 0.16 -7.07 2.49
N ARG A 522 0.33 -7.86 3.55
CA ARG A 522 1.04 -7.43 4.76
C ARG A 522 2.47 -6.96 4.46
N ARG A 523 3.19 -7.67 3.57
CA ARG A 523 4.55 -7.27 3.13
C ARG A 523 4.60 -5.88 2.49
N ASP A 524 3.52 -5.47 1.82
CA ASP A 524 3.44 -4.17 1.16
C ASP A 524 3.06 -3.09 2.19
N TRP A 525 2.20 -3.43 3.16
CA TRP A 525 1.95 -2.58 4.32
C TRP A 525 3.24 -2.27 5.09
N GLU A 526 4.07 -3.26 5.41
CA GLU A 526 5.32 -3.07 6.18
C GLU A 526 6.27 -2.06 5.48
N ARG A 527 6.29 -2.08 4.14
CA ARG A 527 7.04 -1.11 3.33
C ARG A 527 6.41 0.28 3.31
N ILE A 528 5.08 0.37 3.24
CA ILE A 528 4.34 1.64 3.36
C ILE A 528 4.53 2.25 4.74
N GLU A 529 4.49 1.43 5.79
CA GLU A 529 4.62 1.82 7.17
C GLU A 529 5.93 2.58 7.44
N ALA A 530 7.04 2.09 6.86
CA ALA A 530 8.35 2.72 6.96
C ALA A 530 8.40 4.16 6.39
N GLN A 531 7.37 4.58 5.64
CA GLN A 531 7.30 5.85 4.94
C GLN A 531 6.16 6.76 5.44
N LEU A 532 5.41 6.34 6.47
CA LEU A 532 4.31 7.14 7.01
C LEU A 532 4.79 8.52 7.47
N GLY A 533 3.99 9.55 7.17
CA GLY A 533 4.32 10.93 7.51
C GLY A 533 5.40 11.56 6.62
N SER A 534 6.02 10.81 5.69
CA SER A 534 7.01 11.34 4.76
C SER A 534 6.45 12.47 3.89
N TRP A 535 5.14 12.49 3.63
CA TRP A 535 4.45 13.51 2.85
C TRP A 535 4.28 14.86 3.56
N GLY A 536 4.67 14.97 4.84
CA GLY A 536 4.67 16.22 5.61
C GLY A 536 3.30 16.69 6.09
N VAL A 537 2.24 15.94 5.78
CA VAL A 537 0.88 16.19 6.28
C VAL A 537 0.33 14.87 6.82
N GLN A 538 -0.05 14.85 8.09
CA GLN A 538 -0.66 13.67 8.70
C GLN A 538 -2.09 13.48 8.17
N ASP A 539 -2.33 12.35 7.52
CA ASP A 539 -3.68 11.89 7.17
C ASP A 539 -4.35 11.26 8.41
N ARG A 540 -5.49 11.80 8.83
CA ARG A 540 -6.24 11.31 10.00
C ARG A 540 -7.13 10.10 9.71
N TRP A 541 -7.41 9.82 8.43
CA TRP A 541 -8.23 8.68 8.01
C TRP A 541 -7.37 7.49 7.60
N GLY A 542 -6.22 7.74 6.97
CA GLY A 542 -5.23 6.75 6.55
C GLY A 542 -5.39 6.32 5.09
N ASP A 543 -6.55 6.62 4.48
CA ASP A 543 -6.86 6.24 3.10
C ASP A 543 -5.87 6.79 2.08
N HIS A 544 -5.45 8.04 2.27
CA HIS A 544 -4.55 8.72 1.35
C HIS A 544 -3.11 8.28 1.57
N GLU A 545 -2.69 8.07 2.82
CA GLU A 545 -1.36 7.50 3.13
C GLU A 545 -1.18 6.13 2.46
N LEU A 546 -2.20 5.26 2.48
CA LEU A 546 -2.14 3.98 1.75
C LEU A 546 -2.03 4.17 0.24
N LEU A 547 -2.85 5.05 -0.35
CA LEU A 547 -2.83 5.29 -1.79
C LEU A 547 -1.51 5.94 -2.26
N LEU A 548 -0.98 6.90 -1.50
CA LEU A 548 0.29 7.57 -1.79
C LEU A 548 1.47 6.62 -1.55
N GLY A 549 1.44 5.83 -0.48
CA GLY A 549 2.43 4.78 -0.19
C GLY A 549 2.47 3.72 -1.30
N ALA A 550 1.31 3.22 -1.73
CA ALA A 550 1.18 2.35 -2.90
C ALA A 550 1.70 3.03 -4.19
N GLY A 551 1.46 4.32 -4.34
CA GLY A 551 2.06 5.15 -5.39
C GLY A 551 3.58 5.13 -5.35
N ARG A 552 4.19 5.42 -4.20
CA ARG A 552 5.64 5.47 -3.98
C ARG A 552 6.31 4.11 -4.20
N LEU A 553 5.65 3.02 -3.82
CA LEU A 553 6.12 1.64 -4.02
C LEU A 553 5.77 1.06 -5.40
N GLN A 554 5.10 1.83 -6.25
CA GLN A 554 4.68 1.40 -7.58
C GLN A 554 3.84 0.12 -7.52
N LEU A 555 2.87 0.07 -6.60
CA LEU A 555 1.93 -1.05 -6.46
C LEU A 555 0.79 -0.93 -7.48
N ALA A 556 0.32 -2.09 -7.96
CA ALA A 556 -0.91 -2.16 -8.74
C ALA A 556 -2.12 -1.88 -7.84
N ILE A 557 -2.87 -0.82 -8.17
CA ILE A 557 -4.07 -0.42 -7.44
C ILE A 557 -5.29 -0.86 -8.26
N VAL A 558 -6.31 -1.46 -7.64
CA VAL A 558 -7.58 -1.76 -8.34
C VAL A 558 -8.75 -1.30 -7.49
N ASP A 559 -9.71 -0.62 -8.12
CA ASP A 559 -10.98 -0.32 -7.47
C ASP A 559 -11.91 -1.54 -7.49
N VAL A 560 -12.32 -1.99 -6.31
CA VAL A 560 -13.32 -3.04 -6.10
C VAL A 560 -14.66 -2.35 -5.83
N PRO A 561 -15.67 -2.55 -6.69
CA PRO A 561 -16.98 -1.94 -6.49
C PRO A 561 -17.66 -2.54 -5.25
N VAL A 562 -18.25 -1.68 -4.41
CA VAL A 562 -18.93 -2.08 -3.16
C VAL A 562 -20.28 -1.39 -3.02
N HIS A 563 -21.26 -2.08 -2.44
CA HIS A 563 -22.55 -1.48 -2.13
C HIS A 563 -22.45 -0.66 -0.84
N TYR A 564 -22.68 0.64 -0.97
CA TYR A 564 -22.66 1.55 0.17
C TYR A 564 -24.03 1.64 0.83
N GLN A 565 -24.11 1.16 2.08
CA GLN A 565 -25.33 1.14 2.88
C GLN A 565 -25.48 2.40 3.74
N GLU A 566 -26.72 2.72 4.10
CA GLU A 566 -26.98 3.69 5.16
C GLU A 566 -26.51 3.12 6.51
N ARG A 567 -25.98 3.98 7.38
CA ARG A 567 -25.60 3.57 8.72
C ARG A 567 -26.84 3.15 9.50
N VAL A 568 -26.82 1.93 10.02
CA VAL A 568 -27.90 1.41 10.88
C VAL A 568 -27.80 1.99 12.29
N HIS A 569 -26.57 2.17 12.80
CA HIS A 569 -26.30 2.68 14.14
C HIS A 569 -25.19 3.73 14.13
N GLY A 570 -25.26 4.69 15.08
CA GLY A 570 -24.24 5.71 15.30
C GLY A 570 -24.42 7.00 14.48
N VAL A 571 -23.61 8.01 14.79
CA VAL A 571 -23.57 9.30 14.07
C VAL A 571 -22.26 9.46 13.31
N SER A 572 -22.29 10.22 12.20
CA SER A 572 -21.08 10.50 11.44
C SER A 572 -20.06 11.29 12.26
N LYS A 573 -18.85 10.73 12.39
CA LYS A 573 -17.73 11.40 13.06
C LYS A 573 -16.95 12.35 12.12
N MET A 574 -17.32 12.42 10.84
CA MET A 574 -16.73 13.36 9.88
C MET A 574 -17.29 14.77 10.09
N VAL A 575 -16.58 15.57 10.88
CA VAL A 575 -16.81 17.01 11.07
C VAL A 575 -15.73 17.84 10.36
N GLY A 576 -16.08 19.07 9.95
CA GLY A 576 -15.11 20.03 9.41
C GLY A 576 -14.68 19.82 7.95
N VAL A 577 -15.63 19.56 7.04
CA VAL A 577 -15.39 19.24 5.62
C VAL A 577 -14.39 20.18 4.93
N ALA A 578 -14.50 21.50 5.11
CA ALA A 578 -13.60 22.46 4.49
C ALA A 578 -12.15 22.36 4.99
N SER A 579 -11.96 22.16 6.30
CA SER A 579 -10.63 21.96 6.91
C SER A 579 -10.00 20.66 6.41
N ASN A 580 -10.80 19.60 6.30
CA ASN A 580 -10.37 18.29 5.81
C ASN A 580 -9.98 18.35 4.34
N LEU A 581 -10.76 19.06 3.52
CA LEU A 581 -10.42 19.32 2.13
C LEU A 581 -9.11 20.10 2.00
N PHE A 582 -8.90 21.14 2.80
CA PHE A 582 -7.65 21.91 2.77
C PHE A 582 -6.43 21.08 3.17
N ARG A 583 -6.55 20.24 4.22
CA ARG A 583 -5.50 19.29 4.61
C ARG A 583 -5.15 18.33 3.46
N MET A 584 -6.17 17.79 2.81
CA MET A 584 -6.02 16.87 1.70
C MET A 584 -5.39 17.54 0.47
N LEU A 585 -5.78 18.77 0.13
CA LEU A 585 -5.14 19.53 -0.96
C LEU A 585 -3.66 19.84 -0.66
N ARG A 586 -3.30 20.14 0.60
CA ARG A 586 -1.90 20.31 1.01
C ARG A 586 -1.11 19.02 0.89
N LEU A 587 -1.70 17.89 1.27
CA LEU A 587 -1.10 16.57 1.09
C LEU A 587 -0.84 16.30 -0.40
N CYS A 588 -1.83 16.55 -1.28
CA CYS A 588 -1.67 16.42 -2.73
C CYS A 588 -0.57 17.35 -3.29
N ALA A 589 -0.50 18.60 -2.81
CA ALA A 589 0.52 19.55 -3.23
C ALA A 589 1.93 19.12 -2.80
N ALA A 590 2.07 18.52 -1.62
CA ALA A 590 3.35 17.98 -1.13
C ALA A 590 3.76 16.69 -1.86
N ALA A 591 2.80 15.80 -2.15
CA ALA A 591 3.06 14.52 -2.80
C ALA A 591 3.26 14.63 -4.31
N GLY A 592 2.62 15.61 -4.97
CA GLY A 592 2.59 15.69 -6.42
C GLY A 592 3.96 15.78 -7.11
N PRO A 593 4.84 16.73 -6.73
CA PRO A 593 6.18 16.84 -7.32
C PRO A 593 7.00 15.56 -7.17
N ARG A 594 6.90 14.89 -6.02
CA ARG A 594 7.60 13.64 -5.71
C ARG A 594 7.09 12.49 -6.58
N LEU A 595 5.77 12.30 -6.66
CA LEU A 595 5.16 11.25 -7.46
C LEU A 595 5.41 11.41 -8.97
N LYS A 596 5.43 12.66 -9.45
CA LYS A 596 5.58 12.96 -10.88
C LYS A 596 7.02 13.02 -11.36
N THR A 597 7.90 13.62 -10.56
CA THR A 597 9.28 13.97 -10.98
C THR A 597 10.36 13.49 -10.02
N GLY A 598 9.99 12.88 -8.90
CA GLY A 598 10.90 12.52 -7.81
C GLY A 598 11.45 13.70 -7.02
N SER A 599 10.92 14.93 -7.22
CA SER A 599 11.44 16.17 -6.62
C SER A 599 10.89 16.50 -5.24
#